data_AF-A0A914KQA6-F1
#
_entry.id   AF-A0A914KQA6-F1
#
_cell.length_a   1.000
_cell.length_b   1.000
_cell.length_c   1.000
_cell.angle_alpha   90.00
_cell.angle_beta   90.00
_cell.angle_gamma   90.00
#
_symmetry.space_group_name_H-M   'P 1'
#
loop_
_entity.id
_entity.type
_entity.pdbx_description
1 polymer ?
#
loop_
_entity_poly.entity_id
_entity_poly.type
_entity_poly.pdbx_seq_one_letter_code
_entity_poly.pdbx_strand_id
1 'polypeptide(L)'
;MKDIQKQCVVCRTNKAWRIKMRGAENKCGHIVCVKCMLLHVQKWIKKDKPRIKCPMENCRERVHENDIAAVLNPDCEALEPFMDSRTRRKLAERHDVSVIKYALGERSRCCPRCEHVEDSTHVVRWENFGKKYLTR
;
A
#
# COMPACT_ATOMS: atom_id res chain seq x y z
N MET A 1 -22.48 -15.50 21.56
CA MET A 1 -21.96 -15.73 20.19
C MET A 1 -21.77 -14.37 19.54
N LYS A 2 -20.56 -13.99 19.08
CA LYS A 2 -20.36 -12.71 18.39
C LYS A 2 -20.91 -12.83 16.98
N ASP A 3 -21.95 -12.07 16.65
CA ASP A 3 -22.54 -12.04 15.32
C ASP A 3 -21.44 -11.77 14.26
N ILE A 4 -21.29 -12.73 13.34
CA ILE A 4 -20.40 -12.56 12.20
C ILE A 4 -21.01 -11.47 11.33
N GLN A 5 -20.42 -10.28 11.34
CA GLN A 5 -20.84 -9.16 10.52
C GLN A 5 -20.85 -9.57 9.04
N LYS A 6 -22.04 -9.83 8.47
CA LYS A 6 -22.18 -10.35 7.08
C LYS A 6 -22.12 -9.26 6.00
N GLN A 7 -22.07 -7.99 6.39
CA GLN A 7 -22.15 -6.83 5.48
C GLN A 7 -20.83 -6.06 5.45
N CYS A 8 -20.59 -5.37 4.34
CA CYS A 8 -19.48 -4.40 4.27
C CYS A 8 -19.65 -3.33 5.35
N VAL A 9 -18.62 -3.05 6.14
CA VAL A 9 -18.66 -2.03 7.21
C VAL A 9 -18.83 -0.60 6.66
N VAL A 10 -18.50 -0.39 5.38
CA VAL A 10 -18.56 0.92 4.72
C VAL A 10 -19.90 1.14 4.02
N CYS A 11 -20.24 0.31 3.03
CA CYS A 11 -21.45 0.50 2.22
C CYS A 11 -22.68 -0.29 2.74
N ARG A 12 -22.52 -1.08 3.81
CA ARG A 12 -23.58 -1.95 4.39
C ARG A 12 -24.19 -2.98 3.44
N THR A 13 -23.63 -3.13 2.24
CA THR A 13 -24.11 -4.06 1.23
C THR A 13 -23.62 -5.48 1.47
N ASN A 14 -24.46 -6.47 1.17
CA ASN A 14 -24.14 -7.89 1.17
C ASN A 14 -23.98 -8.50 -0.24
N LYS A 15 -24.22 -7.77 -1.32
CA LYS A 15 -24.09 -8.27 -2.70
C LYS A 15 -22.77 -7.88 -3.36
N ALA A 16 -21.64 -8.29 -2.79
CA ALA A 16 -20.31 -8.02 -3.38
C ALA A 16 -19.25 -8.99 -2.84
N TRP A 17 -18.15 -9.15 -3.58
CA TRP A 17 -16.95 -9.84 -3.10
C TRP A 17 -16.34 -9.10 -1.93
N ARG A 18 -15.87 -9.85 -0.92
CA ARG A 18 -15.47 -9.28 0.36
C ARG A 18 -14.15 -9.82 0.86
N ILE A 19 -13.46 -8.95 1.58
CA ILE A 19 -12.22 -9.22 2.27
C ILE A 19 -12.56 -9.22 3.75
N LYS A 20 -12.21 -10.32 4.43
CA LYS A 20 -12.26 -10.39 5.90
C LYS A 20 -10.94 -9.83 6.43
N MET A 21 -11.03 -8.71 7.14
CA MET A 21 -9.87 -8.00 7.65
C MET A 21 -9.13 -8.85 8.69
N ARG A 22 -7.84 -9.10 8.41
CA ARG A 22 -6.95 -9.89 9.28
C ARG A 22 -6.25 -9.08 10.35
N GLY A 23 -6.18 -7.75 10.20
CA GLY A 23 -5.41 -6.88 11.08
C GLY A 23 -3.90 -7.18 11.05
N ALA A 24 -3.08 -6.19 11.38
CA ALA A 24 -1.62 -6.41 11.50
C ALA A 24 -1.23 -7.01 12.85
N GLU A 25 -1.97 -6.70 13.93
CA GLU A 25 -1.65 -7.12 15.30
C GLU A 25 -2.80 -7.96 15.89
N ASN A 26 -4.06 -7.56 15.67
CA ASN A 26 -5.23 -8.37 16.01
C ASN A 26 -6.22 -8.50 14.85
N LYS A 27 -6.81 -9.70 14.67
CA LYS A 27 -7.88 -9.94 13.70
C LYS A 27 -9.14 -9.17 14.08
N CYS A 28 -9.25 -7.91 13.62
CA CYS A 28 -10.48 -7.13 13.85
C CYS A 28 -11.71 -7.79 13.22
N GLY A 29 -11.53 -8.63 12.19
CA GLY A 29 -12.59 -9.46 11.64
C GLY A 29 -13.67 -8.69 10.85
N HIS A 30 -13.54 -7.37 10.75
CA HIS A 30 -14.42 -6.52 9.95
C HIS A 30 -14.44 -6.97 8.49
N ILE A 31 -15.61 -6.90 7.87
CA ILE A 31 -15.77 -7.30 6.47
C ILE A 31 -15.89 -6.05 5.61
N VAL A 32 -15.09 -5.98 4.54
CA VAL A 32 -15.09 -4.85 3.60
C VAL A 32 -15.25 -5.41 2.19
N CYS A 33 -16.11 -4.82 1.37
CA CYS A 33 -16.17 -5.21 -0.04
C CYS A 33 -14.96 -4.66 -0.81
N VAL A 34 -14.58 -5.36 -1.89
CA VAL A 34 -13.40 -5.01 -2.70
C VAL A 34 -13.43 -3.54 -3.16
N LYS A 35 -14.58 -3.07 -3.66
CA LYS A 35 -14.78 -1.67 -4.07
C LYS A 35 -14.47 -0.66 -2.95
N CYS A 36 -15.04 -0.87 -1.77
CA CYS A 36 -14.81 0.03 -0.63
C CYS A 36 -13.36 -0.03 -0.15
N MET A 37 -12.73 -1.21 -0.20
CA MET A 37 -11.33 -1.37 0.18
C MET A 37 -10.41 -0.60 -0.77
N LEU A 38 -10.61 -0.73 -2.09
CA LEU A 38 -9.87 0.00 -3.11
C LEU A 38 -9.96 1.52 -2.92
N LEU A 39 -11.18 2.05 -2.77
CA LEU A 39 -11.40 3.49 -2.56
C LEU A 39 -10.76 3.99 -1.25
N HIS A 40 -10.84 3.17 -0.19
CA HIS A 40 -10.22 3.49 1.08
C HIS A 40 -8.70 3.54 0.96
N VAL A 41 -8.08 2.51 0.39
CA VAL A 41 -6.63 2.44 0.16
C VAL A 41 -6.18 3.63 -0.69
N GLN A 42 -6.85 3.91 -1.81
CA GLN A 42 -6.56 5.06 -2.65
C GLN A 42 -6.61 6.39 -1.89
N LYS A 43 -7.61 6.60 -1.03
CA LYS A 43 -7.75 7.82 -0.23
C LYS A 43 -6.58 7.99 0.75
N TRP A 44 -6.07 6.91 1.33
CA TRP A 44 -4.95 6.95 2.26
C TRP A 44 -3.62 7.21 1.57
N ILE A 45 -3.37 6.54 0.44
CA ILE A 45 -2.17 6.74 -0.38
C ILE A 45 -2.12 8.18 -0.90
N LYS A 46 -3.26 8.74 -1.36
CA LYS A 46 -3.34 10.15 -1.77
C LYS A 46 -2.99 11.13 -0.65
N LYS A 47 -3.22 10.75 0.61
CA LYS A 47 -2.89 11.52 1.82
C LYS A 47 -1.48 11.26 2.35
N ASP A 48 -0.67 10.47 1.62
CA ASP A 48 0.70 10.10 2.02
C ASP A 48 0.76 9.40 3.38
N LYS A 49 -0.27 8.59 3.70
CA LYS A 49 -0.36 7.85 4.96
C LYS A 49 -0.08 6.36 4.74
N PRO A 50 1.15 5.87 4.98
CA PRO A 50 1.52 4.48 4.70
C PRO A 50 0.85 3.49 5.64
N ARG A 51 0.55 3.89 6.89
CA ARG A 51 -0.11 3.01 7.86
C ARG A 51 -1.63 3.06 7.74
N ILE A 52 -2.17 2.38 6.73
CA ILE A 52 -3.61 2.37 6.43
C ILE A 52 -4.40 1.69 7.57
N LYS A 53 -5.29 2.44 8.22
CA LYS A 53 -6.19 1.89 9.27
C LYS A 53 -7.37 1.15 8.65
N CYS A 54 -7.98 0.27 9.43
CA CYS A 54 -9.25 -0.36 9.10
C CYS A 54 -10.31 0.69 8.71
N PRO A 55 -11.16 0.43 7.69
CA PRO A 55 -12.24 1.36 7.31
C PRO A 55 -13.34 1.55 8.34
N MET A 56 -13.44 0.68 9.36
CA MET A 56 -14.40 0.83 10.46
C MET A 56 -13.95 1.94 11.41
N GLU A 57 -14.78 2.96 11.63
CA GLU A 57 -14.41 4.21 12.33
C GLU A 57 -13.79 4.01 13.71
N ASN A 58 -14.31 3.07 14.50
CA ASN A 58 -13.83 2.79 15.86
C ASN A 58 -12.78 1.68 15.93
N CYS A 59 -12.29 1.20 14.78
CA CYS A 59 -11.28 0.16 14.72
C CYS A 59 -9.87 0.78 14.64
N ARG A 60 -9.01 0.42 15.59
CA ARG A 60 -7.61 0.89 15.63
C ARG A 60 -6.65 -0.01 14.86
N GLU A 61 -7.11 -1.18 14.42
CA GLU A 61 -6.31 -2.14 13.66
C GLU A 61 -5.92 -1.59 12.29
N ARG A 62 -4.76 -2.04 11.82
CA ARG A 62 -4.23 -1.68 10.51
C ARG A 62 -4.60 -2.72 9.47
N VAL A 63 -4.72 -2.27 8.22
CA VAL A 63 -4.78 -3.19 7.09
C VAL A 63 -3.43 -3.88 6.97
N HIS A 64 -3.43 -5.20 6.76
CA HIS A 64 -2.21 -5.95 6.53
C HIS A 64 -1.65 -5.62 5.14
N GLU A 65 -0.33 -5.48 4.98
CA GLU A 65 0.29 -5.11 3.70
C GLU A 65 -0.09 -6.07 2.57
N ASN A 66 -0.11 -7.39 2.81
CA ASN A 66 -0.61 -8.37 1.84
C ASN A 66 -2.06 -8.11 1.37
N ASP A 67 -2.94 -7.59 2.25
CA ASP A 67 -4.30 -7.24 1.84
C ASP A 67 -4.30 -6.00 0.93
N ILE A 68 -3.39 -5.03 1.20
CA ILE A 68 -3.18 -3.84 0.35
C ILE A 68 -2.62 -4.26 -1.02
N ALA A 69 -1.55 -5.08 -1.02
CA ALA A 69 -0.93 -5.59 -2.24
C ALA A 69 -1.93 -6.40 -3.08
N ALA A 70 -2.76 -7.23 -2.44
CA ALA A 70 -3.78 -8.00 -3.15
C ALA A 70 -4.82 -7.11 -3.85
N VAL A 71 -5.28 -6.03 -3.22
CA VAL A 71 -6.24 -5.11 -3.86
C VAL A 71 -5.59 -4.13 -4.85
N LEU A 72 -4.28 -3.91 -4.77
CA LEU A 72 -3.54 -3.08 -5.73
C LEU A 72 -2.81 -3.89 -6.80
N ASN A 73 -2.90 -5.23 -6.78
CA ASN A 73 -2.23 -6.09 -7.76
C ASN A 73 -2.70 -5.73 -9.17
N PRO A 74 -1.85 -5.17 -10.06
CA PRO A 74 -2.25 -4.73 -11.40
C PRO A 74 -2.61 -5.89 -12.34
N ASP A 75 -2.15 -7.10 -12.04
CA ASP A 75 -2.34 -8.27 -12.90
C ASP A 75 -3.63 -9.04 -12.57
N CYS A 76 -4.34 -8.62 -11.52
CA CYS A 76 -5.64 -9.21 -11.19
C CYS A 76 -6.75 -8.60 -12.04
N GLU A 77 -7.17 -9.28 -13.11
CA GLU A 77 -8.23 -8.83 -14.02
C GLU A 77 -9.59 -8.64 -13.32
N ALA A 78 -9.86 -9.43 -12.28
CA ALA A 78 -11.13 -9.38 -11.56
C ALA A 78 -11.35 -8.06 -10.79
N LEU A 79 -10.32 -7.22 -10.67
CA LEU A 79 -10.42 -5.90 -10.07
C LEU A 79 -10.70 -4.78 -11.08
N GLU A 80 -10.60 -5.06 -12.39
CA GLU A 80 -10.77 -4.07 -13.45
C GLU A 80 -12.14 -3.35 -13.42
N PRO A 81 -13.26 -4.02 -13.08
CA PRO A 81 -14.55 -3.33 -12.92
C PRO A 81 -14.57 -2.29 -11.79
N PHE A 82 -13.61 -2.31 -10.88
CA PHE A 82 -13.52 -1.40 -9.74
C PHE A 82 -12.44 -0.33 -9.92
N MET A 83 -11.30 -0.68 -10.52
CA MET A 83 -10.18 0.22 -10.75
C MET A 83 -9.25 -0.36 -11.83
N ASP A 84 -8.88 0.46 -12.80
CA ASP A 84 -8.01 0.03 -13.90
C ASP A 84 -6.61 -0.38 -13.44
N SER A 85 -6.00 -1.31 -14.16
CA SER A 85 -4.66 -1.86 -13.87
C SER A 85 -3.59 -0.77 -13.76
N ARG A 86 -3.63 0.27 -14.61
CA ARG A 86 -2.63 1.35 -14.61
C ARG A 86 -2.72 2.20 -13.34
N THR A 87 -3.93 2.53 -12.91
CA THR A 87 -4.16 3.25 -11.66
C THR A 87 -3.73 2.41 -10.46
N ARG A 88 -4.03 1.10 -10.44
CA ARG A 88 -3.59 0.18 -9.38
C ARG A 88 -2.07 0.12 -9.27
N ARG A 89 -1.36 -0.02 -10.40
CA ARG A 89 0.12 0.01 -10.45
C ARG A 89 0.71 1.29 -9.84
N LYS A 90 0.21 2.45 -10.28
CA LYS A 90 0.67 3.75 -9.75
C LYS A 90 0.43 3.90 -8.25
N LEU A 91 -0.69 3.37 -7.75
CA LEU A 91 -1.00 3.39 -6.32
C LEU A 91 -0.07 2.46 -5.54
N ALA A 92 0.22 1.26 -6.05
CA ALA A 92 1.15 0.33 -5.45
C ALA A 92 2.55 0.96 -5.32
N GLU A 93 3.10 1.48 -6.42
CA GLU A 93 4.41 2.16 -6.43
C GLU A 93 4.47 3.31 -5.42
N ARG A 94 3.43 4.14 -5.36
CA ARG A 94 3.37 5.25 -4.41
C ARG A 94 3.27 4.78 -2.95
N HIS A 95 2.49 3.73 -2.70
CA HIS A 95 2.38 3.14 -1.37
C HIS A 95 3.72 2.56 -0.91
N ASP A 96 4.41 1.82 -1.77
CA ASP A 96 5.71 1.23 -1.47
C ASP A 96 6.75 2.30 -1.08
N VAL A 97 6.83 3.37 -1.88
CA VAL A 97 7.70 4.53 -1.54
C VAL A 97 7.32 5.13 -0.19
N SER A 98 6.03 5.26 0.11
CA SER A 98 5.56 5.81 1.39
C SER A 98 5.90 4.90 2.57
N VAL A 99 5.78 3.58 2.39
CA VAL A 99 6.12 2.58 3.40
C VAL A 99 7.61 2.59 3.70
N ILE A 100 8.45 2.62 2.65
CA ILE A 100 9.91 2.70 2.79
C ILE A 100 10.31 3.99 3.51
N LYS A 101 9.80 5.14 3.06
CA LYS A 101 10.07 6.44 3.72
C LYS A 101 9.71 6.40 5.21
N TYR A 102 8.57 5.82 5.54
CA TYR A 102 8.14 5.70 6.93
C TYR A 102 9.02 4.76 7.75
N ALA A 103 9.42 3.62 7.19
CA ALA A 103 10.29 2.66 7.86
C ALA A 103 11.68 3.23 8.15
N LEU A 104 12.21 4.04 7.23
CA LEU A 104 13.52 4.68 7.35
C LEU A 104 13.48 5.97 8.18
N GLY A 105 12.37 6.69 8.22
CA GLY A 105 12.28 7.97 8.93
C GLY A 105 13.28 9.00 8.39
N GLU A 106 14.00 9.71 9.26
CA GLU A 106 15.03 10.70 8.88
C GLU A 106 16.21 10.09 8.11
N ARG A 107 16.34 8.76 8.11
CA ARG A 107 17.36 8.02 7.35
C ARG A 107 16.98 7.82 5.88
N SER A 108 15.76 8.17 5.49
CA SER A 108 15.37 8.06 4.08
C SER A 108 16.16 9.08 3.26
N ARG A 109 17.03 8.61 2.36
CA ARG A 109 17.62 9.47 1.32
C ARG A 109 17.12 9.01 -0.05
N CYS A 110 16.79 9.96 -0.90
CA CYS A 110 16.51 9.67 -2.30
C CYS A 110 17.84 9.61 -3.06
N CYS A 111 18.02 8.61 -3.90
CA CYS A 111 19.12 8.57 -4.86
C CYS A 111 19.04 9.83 -5.75
N PRO A 112 20.08 10.68 -5.82
CA PRO A 112 20.03 11.91 -6.60
C PRO A 112 19.99 11.68 -8.12
N ARG A 113 20.12 10.42 -8.57
CA ARG A 113 20.16 10.05 -9.99
C ARG A 113 18.87 9.41 -10.51
N CYS A 114 18.15 8.67 -9.67
CA CYS A 114 16.91 7.98 -10.06
C CYS A 114 15.74 8.23 -9.10
N GLU A 115 15.93 9.07 -8.08
CA GLU A 115 14.94 9.45 -7.06
C GLU A 115 14.39 8.29 -6.20
N HIS A 116 14.97 7.10 -6.31
CA HIS A 116 14.57 5.94 -5.50
C HIS A 116 14.97 6.11 -4.03
N VAL A 117 14.14 5.64 -3.09
CA VAL A 117 14.38 5.81 -1.64
C VAL A 117 15.16 4.62 -1.10
N GLU A 118 16.32 4.88 -0.48
CA GLU A 118 17.21 3.85 0.09
C GLU A 118 17.53 4.17 1.57
N ASP A 119 17.97 3.15 2.33
CA ASP A 119 18.45 3.30 3.70
C ASP A 119 19.77 4.10 3.72
N SER A 120 19.87 5.12 4.58
CA SER A 120 21.09 5.88 4.85
C SER A 120 22.36 5.06 5.14
N THR A 121 22.24 3.79 5.53
CA THR A 121 23.40 2.90 5.74
C THR A 121 23.90 2.26 4.44
N HIS A 122 23.06 2.23 3.41
CA HIS A 122 23.40 1.86 2.04
C HIS A 122 23.60 3.13 1.21
N VAL A 123 24.43 4.07 1.71
CA VAL A 123 25.13 4.93 0.76
C VAL A 123 26.04 3.98 0.00
N VAL A 124 25.64 3.58 -1.21
CA VAL A 124 26.53 2.91 -2.14
C VAL A 124 27.77 3.78 -2.20
N ARG A 125 28.85 3.31 -1.58
CA ARG A 125 30.18 3.87 -1.73
C ARG A 125 30.49 3.68 -3.21
N TRP A 126 30.26 4.73 -4.00
CA TRP A 126 30.67 4.78 -5.40
C TRP A 126 32.20 4.89 -5.41
N GLU A 127 32.88 3.78 -5.12
CA GLU A 127 34.25 3.60 -5.57
C GLU A 127 34.20 3.28 -7.06
N ASN A 128 34.33 4.35 -7.85
CA ASN A 128 34.89 4.38 -9.20
C ASN A 128 34.85 3.07 -10.00
N PHE A 129 33.78 2.86 -10.76
CA PHE A 129 33.90 2.11 -12.01
C PHE A 129 33.37 2.94 -13.18
N GLY A 130 34.33 3.53 -13.90
CA GLY A 130 34.30 3.60 -15.36
C GLY A 130 33.49 4.72 -16.01
N LYS A 131 34.00 5.95 -15.95
CA LYS A 131 33.93 6.86 -17.11
C LYS A 131 35.33 7.35 -17.46
N LYS A 132 35.98 6.61 -18.35
CA LYS A 132 37.13 7.11 -19.11
C LYS A 132 36.62 8.26 -19.99
N TYR A 133 36.81 9.49 -19.54
CA TYR A 133 37.10 10.59 -20.44
C TYR A 133 38.59 10.86 -20.30
N LEU A 134 39.36 10.25 -21.20
CA LEU A 134 40.73 10.64 -21.47
C LEU A 134 40.66 11.53 -22.71
N THR A 135 40.90 12.81 -22.48
CA THR A 135 41.42 13.75 -23.47
C THR A 135 42.71 13.22 -24.06
N ARG A 136 42.80 13.20 -25.39
CA ARG A 136 43.99 13.63 -26.11
C ARG A 136 43.54 14.39 -27.35
#